data_AF-A0A1D8PH41-F1
#
_entry.id   AF-A0A1D8PH41-F1
#
_cell.length_a   1.000
_cell.length_b   1.000
_cell.length_c   1.000
_cell.angle_alpha   90.00
_cell.angle_beta   90.00
_cell.angle_gamma   90.00
#
_symmetry.space_group_name_H-M   'P 1'
#
loop_
_entity.id
_entity.type
_entity.pdbx_description
1 polymer ?
#
loop_
_entity_poly.entity_id
_entity_poly.type
_entity_poly.pdbx_seq_one_letter_code
_entity_poly.pdbx_strand_id
1 'polypeptide(L)'
;MSGLDSAKDEYTTWDLFVVHVLRVTLNFTIFTYMRLLDIHTLIINTWELMSIVLFDLNYKISSHKRDPVKHYYQTIIDESIFYWETLLYIPWLFWKVFNPRTGTPVGLSRCREYIPKLNTPKSVALILQINQPMFHSPPEIPQPYLDADRKIRIPEKKEVQYVIAIRNEYFTQCKSHMAAERVRVLREIGRFITWCCLVPTITEISIYEKMGACWDGDSSFIDSIKNSILVELVALANTCDPAELKQFRKVLPQIVLLDKYTKATYVVNDEDSNIPNINTDVTVDDILSAYEDHKKLVVTLCDYRVKTANYEVLASKVVENNLQPDDPIFTEQIPTSPDLVFAPSNEGHQITRLCGYTSIDPNTEAKVKSVLYFSHIKFGYPFFSRAMYHYALEFPFKLLEEVPEPEEEEHPTMIPPSQDIAKIFKKISTSTLKQNAITNRISRVPSPQSLIAKSLA
;
A
#
# COMPACT_ATOMS: atom_id res chain seq x y z
N MET A 1 5.44 -27.31 35.51
CA MET A 1 6.15 -27.62 36.76
C MET A 1 6.04 -26.40 37.66
N SER A 2 5.57 -26.60 38.89
CA SER A 2 5.30 -25.56 39.90
C SER A 2 6.55 -24.73 40.17
N GLY A 3 6.61 -23.51 39.64
CA GLY A 3 7.74 -22.60 39.91
C GLY A 3 7.77 -22.24 41.39
N LEU A 4 6.66 -21.75 41.93
CA LEU A 4 6.47 -21.52 43.36
C LEU A 4 5.01 -21.83 43.66
N ASP A 5 4.77 -22.75 44.58
CA ASP A 5 3.43 -22.95 45.13
C ASP A 5 3.19 -21.82 46.13
N SER A 6 2.23 -20.94 45.88
CA SER A 6 1.97 -19.79 46.75
C SER A 6 1.54 -20.19 48.17
N ALA A 7 1.31 -21.49 48.40
CA ALA A 7 0.95 -22.09 49.68
C ALA A 7 2.14 -22.50 50.57
N LYS A 8 3.40 -22.38 50.11
CA LYS A 8 4.56 -22.66 50.97
C LYS A 8 4.99 -21.41 51.76
N ASP A 9 4.96 -21.51 53.09
CA ASP A 9 5.36 -20.43 54.02
C ASP A 9 6.88 -20.22 54.10
N GLU A 10 7.68 -21.26 53.82
CA GLU A 10 9.15 -21.18 53.85
C GLU A 10 9.76 -21.74 52.56
N TYR A 11 10.43 -20.87 51.80
CA TYR A 11 11.19 -21.28 50.61
C TYR A 11 12.61 -21.67 51.01
N THR A 12 13.00 -22.88 50.65
CA THR A 12 14.38 -23.33 50.83
C THR A 12 15.29 -22.69 49.78
N THR A 13 16.59 -22.58 50.08
CA THR A 13 17.61 -22.17 49.09
C THR A 13 17.61 -23.07 47.85
N TRP A 14 17.21 -24.34 48.02
CA TRP A 14 17.03 -25.30 46.93
C TRP A 14 15.84 -24.96 46.03
N ASP A 15 14.68 -24.59 46.59
CA ASP A 15 13.51 -24.16 45.79
C ASP A 15 13.85 -22.93 44.93
N LEU A 16 14.54 -21.93 45.50
CA LEU A 16 15.02 -20.76 44.77
C LEU A 16 16.01 -21.13 43.66
N PHE A 17 16.92 -22.08 43.93
CA PHE A 17 17.86 -22.59 42.93
C PHE A 17 17.14 -23.31 41.77
N VAL A 18 16.14 -24.16 42.05
CA VAL A 18 15.34 -24.86 41.04
C VAL A 18 14.59 -23.86 40.15
N VAL A 19 13.96 -22.83 40.73
CA VAL A 19 13.30 -21.76 39.95
C VAL A 19 14.29 -21.02 39.08
N HIS A 20 15.48 -20.73 39.60
CA HIS A 20 16.53 -20.08 38.83
C HIS A 20 16.96 -20.95 37.64
N VAL A 21 17.21 -22.25 37.85
CA VAL A 21 17.56 -23.21 36.79
C VAL A 21 16.41 -23.33 35.77
N LEU A 22 15.16 -23.38 36.21
CA LEU A 22 13.99 -23.38 35.33
C LEU A 22 13.87 -22.09 34.50
N ARG A 23 14.15 -20.93 35.10
CA ARG A 23 14.15 -19.65 34.39
C ARG A 23 15.29 -19.58 33.36
N VAL A 24 16.47 -20.07 33.71
CA VAL A 24 17.63 -20.13 32.80
C VAL A 24 17.35 -21.08 31.64
N THR A 25 16.82 -22.28 31.91
CA THR A 25 16.45 -23.25 30.87
C THR A 25 15.32 -22.72 29.97
N LEU A 26 14.27 -22.10 30.53
CA LEU A 26 13.20 -21.47 29.75
C LEU A 26 13.76 -20.35 28.85
N ASN A 27 14.57 -19.44 29.40
CA ASN A 27 15.20 -18.39 28.61
C ASN A 27 16.09 -18.96 27.49
N PHE A 28 16.84 -20.02 27.77
CA PHE A 28 17.65 -20.72 26.77
C PHE A 28 16.77 -21.34 25.67
N THR A 29 15.69 -22.05 26.03
CA THR A 29 14.77 -22.63 25.04
C THR A 29 14.07 -21.58 24.17
N ILE A 30 13.63 -20.46 24.76
CA ILE A 30 13.05 -19.33 24.03
C ILE A 30 14.10 -18.73 23.10
N PHE A 31 15.34 -18.52 23.57
CA PHE A 31 16.42 -17.99 22.74
C PHE A 31 16.74 -18.93 21.56
N THR A 32 16.86 -20.24 21.79
CA THR A 32 17.07 -21.23 20.73
C THR A 32 15.92 -21.24 19.73
N TYR A 33 14.67 -21.17 20.20
CA TYR A 33 13.49 -21.11 19.35
C TYR A 33 13.48 -19.84 18.49
N MET A 34 13.73 -18.67 19.07
CA MET A 34 13.82 -17.41 18.34
C MET A 34 14.93 -17.45 17.29
N ARG A 35 16.10 -18.00 17.62
CA ARG A 35 17.20 -18.18 16.65
C ARG A 35 16.84 -19.14 15.51
N LEU A 36 16.12 -20.22 15.80
CA LEU A 36 15.66 -21.15 14.77
C LEU A 36 14.64 -20.48 13.84
N LEU A 37 13.71 -19.69 14.38
CA LEU A 37 12.76 -18.91 13.59
C LEU A 37 13.45 -17.88 12.68
N ASP A 38 14.48 -17.19 13.19
CA ASP A 38 15.27 -16.23 12.41
C ASP A 38 15.97 -16.93 11.23
N ILE A 39 16.62 -18.07 11.48
CA ILE A 39 17.31 -18.87 10.46
C ILE A 39 16.30 -19.38 9.43
N HIS A 40 15.17 -19.93 9.87
CA HIS A 40 14.12 -20.41 8.98
C HIS A 40 13.56 -19.29 8.09
N THR A 41 13.31 -18.11 8.67
CA THR A 41 12.86 -16.93 7.92
C THR A 41 13.91 -16.49 6.89
N LEU A 42 15.19 -16.52 7.26
CA LEU A 42 16.28 -16.23 6.34
C LEU A 42 16.33 -17.24 5.17
N ILE A 43 16.17 -18.54 5.43
CA ILE A 43 16.16 -19.58 4.39
C ILE A 43 14.99 -19.40 3.42
N ILE A 44 13.78 -19.12 3.93
CA ILE A 44 12.61 -18.87 3.08
C ILE A 44 12.86 -17.64 2.20
N ASN A 45 13.38 -16.57 2.80
CA ASN A 45 13.66 -15.34 2.06
C ASN A 45 14.73 -15.54 0.98
N THR A 46 15.83 -16.24 1.28
CA THR A 46 16.88 -16.51 0.29
C THR A 46 16.36 -17.43 -0.82
N TRP A 47 15.52 -18.40 -0.50
CA TRP A 47 14.88 -19.28 -1.48
C TRP A 47 13.95 -18.52 -2.43
N GLU A 48 13.12 -17.62 -1.90
CA GLU A 48 12.26 -16.76 -2.73
C GLU A 48 13.09 -15.90 -3.69
N LEU A 49 14.16 -15.26 -3.20
CA LEU A 49 15.06 -14.46 -4.03
C LEU A 49 15.74 -15.30 -5.12
N MET A 50 16.20 -16.51 -4.79
CA MET A 50 16.75 -17.43 -5.79
C MET A 50 15.71 -17.82 -6.85
N SER A 51 14.45 -18.03 -6.44
CA SER A 51 13.36 -18.35 -7.36
C SER A 51 13.08 -17.19 -8.32
N ILE A 52 13.15 -15.95 -7.85
CA ILE A 52 13.04 -14.74 -8.68
C ILE A 52 14.16 -14.68 -9.72
N VAL A 53 15.41 -14.92 -9.30
CA VAL A 53 16.56 -14.95 -10.21
C VAL A 53 16.37 -16.03 -11.29
N LEU A 54 15.92 -17.23 -10.91
CA LEU A 54 15.66 -18.31 -11.86
C LEU A 54 14.52 -17.96 -12.83
N PHE A 55 13.47 -17.29 -12.36
CA PHE A 55 12.35 -16.87 -13.20
C PHE A 55 12.79 -15.85 -14.27
N ASP A 56 13.53 -14.80 -13.88
CA ASP A 56 14.06 -13.81 -14.81
C ASP A 56 15.04 -14.42 -15.81
N LEU A 57 15.86 -15.38 -15.37
CA LEU A 57 16.78 -16.11 -16.23
C LEU A 57 16.01 -16.98 -17.24
N ASN A 58 15.01 -17.72 -16.80
CA ASN A 58 14.15 -18.54 -17.65
C ASN A 58 13.40 -17.69 -18.66
N TYR A 59 12.92 -16.51 -18.26
CA TYR A 59 12.31 -15.54 -19.17
C TYR A 59 13.30 -15.08 -20.25
N LYS A 60 14.52 -14.69 -19.85
CA LYS A 60 15.54 -14.22 -20.79
C LYS A 60 15.92 -15.32 -21.79
N ILE A 61 16.10 -16.56 -21.33
CA ILE A 61 16.44 -17.70 -22.19
C ILE A 61 15.27 -18.05 -23.13
N SER A 62 14.03 -18.08 -22.62
CA SER A 62 12.86 -18.49 -23.41
C SER A 62 12.40 -17.42 -24.40
N SER A 63 12.65 -16.14 -24.12
CA SER A 63 12.34 -15.04 -25.04
C SER A 63 13.31 -14.96 -26.23
N HIS A 64 14.40 -15.73 -26.20
CA HIS A 64 15.31 -15.84 -27.33
C HIS A 64 14.68 -16.71 -28.43
N LYS A 65 14.05 -16.06 -29.41
CA LYS A 65 13.58 -16.71 -30.63
C LYS A 65 14.75 -16.83 -31.61
N ARG A 66 14.98 -18.05 -32.12
CA ARG A 66 15.94 -18.31 -33.19
C ARG A 66 15.31 -17.90 -34.52
N ASP A 67 15.91 -16.95 -35.21
CA ASP A 67 15.49 -16.58 -36.56
C ASP A 67 15.77 -17.75 -37.52
N PRO A 68 14.74 -18.39 -38.12
CA PRO A 68 14.96 -19.53 -39.01
C PRO A 68 15.51 -19.11 -40.40
N VAL A 69 15.46 -17.81 -40.72
CA VAL A 69 15.79 -17.27 -42.05
C VAL A 69 17.30 -17.01 -42.23
N LYS A 70 18.06 -16.87 -41.13
CA LYS A 70 19.50 -16.53 -41.18
C LYS A 70 20.36 -17.73 -41.58
N HIS A 71 21.52 -17.44 -42.20
CA HIS A 71 22.50 -18.46 -42.55
C HIS A 71 23.06 -19.17 -41.30
N TYR A 72 23.39 -20.46 -41.43
CA TYR A 72 23.89 -21.29 -40.32
C TYR A 72 25.02 -20.65 -39.49
N TYR A 73 26.01 -20.04 -40.15
CA TYR A 73 27.12 -19.35 -39.47
C TYR A 73 26.68 -18.10 -38.70
N GLN A 74 25.74 -17.31 -39.25
CA GLN A 74 25.21 -16.13 -38.56
C GLN A 74 24.39 -16.56 -37.33
N THR A 75 23.62 -17.64 -37.44
CA THR A 75 22.89 -18.18 -36.28
C THR A 75 23.81 -18.62 -35.15
N ILE A 76 24.95 -19.28 -35.45
CA ILE A 76 25.94 -19.66 -34.43
C ILE A 76 26.53 -18.42 -33.76
N ILE A 77 26.86 -17.39 -34.54
CA ILE A 77 27.41 -16.13 -34.00
C ILE A 77 26.37 -15.45 -33.11
N ASP A 78 25.13 -15.30 -33.57
CA ASP A 78 24.03 -14.70 -32.81
C ASP A 78 23.74 -15.47 -31.51
N GLU A 79 23.72 -16.81 -31.56
CA GLU A 79 23.58 -17.66 -30.35
C GLU A 79 24.76 -17.46 -29.40
N SER A 80 26.00 -17.40 -29.91
CA SER A 80 27.19 -17.19 -29.06
C SER A 80 27.19 -15.82 -28.37
N ILE A 81 26.76 -14.77 -29.08
CA ILE A 81 26.61 -13.42 -28.53
C ILE A 81 25.52 -13.43 -27.45
N PHE A 82 24.37 -14.06 -27.72
CA PHE A 82 23.28 -14.16 -26.76
C PHE A 82 23.69 -14.89 -25.46
N TYR A 83 24.39 -16.03 -25.56
CA TYR A 83 24.87 -16.75 -24.39
C TYR A 83 25.92 -15.94 -23.62
N TRP A 84 26.80 -15.21 -24.32
CA TRP A 84 27.79 -14.34 -23.70
C TRP A 84 27.14 -13.16 -22.94
N GLU A 85 26.17 -12.49 -23.56
CA GLU A 85 25.38 -11.43 -22.91
C GLU A 85 24.54 -11.95 -21.74
N THR A 86 24.04 -13.18 -21.84
CA THR A 86 23.32 -13.84 -20.74
C THR A 86 24.25 -14.14 -19.58
N LEU A 87 25.47 -14.62 -19.85
CA LEU A 87 26.49 -14.86 -18.83
C LEU A 87 26.89 -13.58 -18.10
N LEU A 88 27.06 -12.46 -18.81
CA LEU A 88 27.35 -11.15 -18.19
C LEU A 88 26.15 -10.57 -17.42
N TYR A 89 24.93 -10.94 -17.80
CA TYR A 89 23.70 -10.49 -17.15
C TYR A 89 23.44 -11.19 -15.81
N ILE A 90 23.87 -12.45 -15.64
CA ILE A 90 23.63 -13.23 -14.42
C ILE A 90 24.15 -12.51 -13.17
N PRO A 91 25.43 -12.08 -13.06
CA PRO A 91 25.91 -11.36 -11.88
C PRO A 91 25.12 -10.08 -11.58
N TRP A 92 24.72 -9.35 -12.62
CA TRP A 92 23.92 -8.15 -12.47
C TRP A 92 22.51 -8.46 -11.95
N LEU A 93 21.90 -9.55 -12.42
CA LEU A 93 20.60 -10.02 -11.95
C LEU A 93 20.65 -10.42 -10.46
N PHE A 94 21.69 -11.14 -10.05
CA PHE A 94 21.95 -11.44 -8.64
C PHE A 94 22.05 -10.15 -7.82
N TRP A 95 22.84 -9.18 -8.27
CA TRP A 95 22.97 -7.89 -7.59
C TRP A 95 21.63 -7.15 -7.45
N LYS A 96 20.84 -7.11 -8.53
CA LYS A 96 19.51 -6.47 -8.58
C LYS A 96 18.54 -7.09 -7.56
N VAL A 97 18.48 -8.42 -7.48
CA VAL A 97 17.51 -9.15 -6.63
C VAL A 97 17.94 -9.14 -5.15
N PHE A 98 19.23 -9.34 -4.87
CA PHE A 98 19.74 -9.39 -3.49
C PHE A 98 19.93 -8.02 -2.84
N ASN A 99 20.00 -6.94 -3.63
CA ASN A 99 20.07 -5.56 -3.11
C ASN A 99 18.80 -4.75 -3.44
N PRO A 100 17.68 -5.03 -2.77
CA PRO A 100 16.48 -4.22 -2.94
C PRO A 100 16.74 -2.81 -2.41
N ARG A 101 16.72 -1.81 -3.30
CA ARG A 101 16.78 -0.40 -2.91
C ARG A 101 15.61 -0.08 -1.97
N THR A 102 15.86 0.66 -0.89
CA THR A 102 14.81 1.00 0.10
C THR A 102 13.73 1.97 -0.41
N GLY A 103 13.89 2.53 -1.61
CA GLY A 103 12.96 3.48 -2.21
C GLY A 103 12.50 3.07 -3.61
N THR A 104 11.58 3.85 -4.17
CA THR A 104 11.18 3.74 -5.57
C THR A 104 12.36 4.06 -6.49
N PRO A 105 12.67 3.22 -7.49
CA PRO A 105 13.71 3.53 -8.45
C PRO A 105 13.34 4.80 -9.24
N VAL A 106 14.37 5.50 -9.70
CA VAL A 106 14.25 6.74 -10.49
C VAL A 106 14.13 6.36 -11.96
N GLY A 107 13.07 6.83 -12.63
CA GLY A 107 12.81 6.58 -14.05
C GLY A 107 11.88 5.40 -14.31
N LEU A 108 11.11 5.50 -15.40
CA LEU A 108 10.10 4.51 -15.77
C LEU A 108 10.73 3.16 -16.11
N SER A 109 11.83 3.17 -16.87
CA SER A 109 12.53 1.95 -17.29
C SER A 109 13.01 1.14 -16.09
N ARG A 110 13.60 1.82 -15.09
CA ARG A 110 14.08 1.18 -13.87
C ARG A 110 12.95 0.66 -13.01
N CYS A 111 11.82 1.36 -12.90
CA CYS A 111 10.63 0.79 -12.26
C CYS A 111 10.21 -0.51 -12.94
N ARG A 112 10.00 -0.47 -14.25
CA ARG A 112 9.58 -1.66 -15.03
C ARG A 112 10.55 -2.82 -14.95
N GLU A 113 11.83 -2.54 -14.78
CA GLU A 113 12.87 -3.56 -14.63
C GLU A 113 12.61 -4.48 -13.42
N TYR A 114 12.07 -3.97 -12.31
CA TYR A 114 11.78 -4.75 -11.11
C TYR A 114 10.39 -5.40 -11.11
N ILE A 115 9.63 -5.25 -12.18
CA ILE A 115 8.30 -5.87 -12.30
C ILE A 115 8.45 -7.09 -13.23
N PRO A 116 7.86 -8.25 -12.89
CA PRO A 116 7.87 -9.39 -13.80
C PRO A 116 7.16 -9.04 -15.11
N LYS A 117 7.73 -9.47 -16.24
CA LYS A 117 7.17 -9.21 -17.58
C LYS A 117 6.05 -10.18 -17.96
N LEU A 118 5.97 -11.31 -17.28
CA LEU A 118 5.03 -12.40 -17.55
C LEU A 118 4.21 -12.69 -16.28
N ASN A 119 3.00 -13.24 -16.46
CA ASN A 119 2.12 -13.67 -15.37
C ASN A 119 1.84 -12.56 -14.35
N THR A 120 1.45 -11.38 -14.81
CA THR A 120 1.06 -10.27 -13.91
C THR A 120 -0.44 -10.32 -13.58
N PRO A 121 -0.85 -9.94 -12.35
CA PRO A 121 -2.24 -9.99 -11.93
C PRO A 121 -3.11 -8.95 -12.67
N LYS A 122 -4.42 -9.19 -12.74
CA LYS A 122 -5.42 -8.24 -13.25
C LYS A 122 -6.09 -7.47 -12.12
N SER A 123 -6.34 -8.13 -11.01
CA SER A 123 -6.97 -7.54 -9.82
C SER A 123 -6.06 -7.67 -8.60
N VAL A 124 -5.95 -6.60 -7.82
CA VAL A 124 -5.01 -6.51 -6.70
C VAL A 124 -5.70 -5.92 -5.48
N ALA A 125 -5.38 -6.38 -4.26
CA ALA A 125 -5.82 -5.74 -3.03
C ALA A 125 -4.67 -5.34 -2.12
N LEU A 126 -4.83 -4.23 -1.41
CA LEU A 126 -3.93 -3.74 -0.36
C LEU A 126 -4.64 -3.70 0.98
N ILE A 127 -4.10 -4.41 1.97
CA ILE A 127 -4.59 -4.41 3.34
C ILE A 127 -3.73 -3.49 4.18
N LEU A 128 -4.35 -2.42 4.67
CA LEU A 128 -3.72 -1.41 5.48
C LEU A 128 -4.05 -1.61 6.95
N GLN A 129 -3.02 -1.56 7.78
CA GLN A 129 -3.13 -1.58 9.23
C GLN A 129 -2.61 -0.26 9.81
N ILE A 130 -3.44 0.39 10.61
CA ILE A 130 -3.03 1.51 11.47
C ILE A 130 -2.34 0.95 12.71
N ASN A 131 -1.20 1.52 13.09
CA ASN A 131 -0.53 1.18 14.33
C ASN A 131 -1.37 1.74 15.50
N GLN A 132 -1.64 0.92 16.51
CA GLN A 132 -2.34 1.42 17.69
C GLN A 132 -1.36 2.22 18.56
N PRO A 133 -1.82 3.32 19.20
CA PRO A 133 -0.98 4.07 20.11
C PRO A 133 -0.61 3.19 21.31
N MET A 134 0.68 2.89 21.49
CA MET A 134 1.20 2.13 22.64
C MET A 134 1.31 3.00 23.92
N PHE A 135 0.33 3.87 24.15
CA PHE A 135 0.28 4.71 25.36
C PHE A 135 -0.52 3.99 26.45
N HIS A 136 0.02 3.94 27.67
CA HIS A 136 -0.75 3.46 28.82
C HIS A 136 -1.99 4.33 29.02
N SER A 137 -3.14 3.69 29.21
CA SER A 137 -4.37 4.40 29.51
C SER A 137 -4.16 5.29 30.75
N PRO A 138 -4.59 6.55 30.71
CA PRO A 138 -4.39 7.46 31.82
C PRO A 138 -5.19 7.00 33.04
N PRO A 139 -4.75 7.33 34.27
CA PRO A 139 -5.48 6.97 35.48
C PRO A 139 -6.91 7.53 35.46
N GLU A 140 -7.80 6.86 36.19
CA GLU A 140 -9.16 7.35 36.38
C GLU A 140 -9.18 8.66 37.16
N ILE A 141 -10.08 9.58 36.80
CA ILE A 141 -10.28 10.79 37.61
C ILE A 141 -10.71 10.31 38.99
N PRO A 142 -10.01 10.69 40.07
CA PRO A 142 -10.41 10.28 41.40
C PRO A 142 -11.82 10.81 41.66
N GLN A 143 -12.74 9.90 41.96
CA GLN A 143 -14.12 10.22 42.27
C GLN A 143 -14.30 10.26 43.79
N PRO A 144 -15.26 11.06 44.31
CA PRO A 144 -15.64 10.98 45.71
C PRO A 144 -16.10 9.56 46.06
N TYR A 145 -15.54 9.00 47.12
CA TYR A 145 -15.91 7.68 47.62
C TYR A 145 -16.30 7.73 49.08
N LEU A 146 -17.04 6.71 49.53
CA LEU A 146 -17.46 6.55 50.92
C LEU A 146 -16.35 5.83 51.71
N ASP A 147 -15.82 6.49 52.74
CA ASP A 147 -14.82 5.90 53.63
C ASP A 147 -15.45 4.87 54.59
N ALA A 148 -14.62 4.07 55.28
CA ALA A 148 -15.07 3.07 56.26
C ALA A 148 -15.96 3.66 57.37
N ASP A 149 -15.73 4.93 57.73
CA ASP A 149 -16.51 5.70 58.70
C ASP A 149 -17.82 6.27 58.13
N ARG A 150 -18.23 5.86 56.92
CA ARG A 150 -19.40 6.39 56.18
C ARG A 150 -19.35 7.91 55.94
N LYS A 151 -18.15 8.49 55.88
CA LYS A 151 -17.91 9.88 55.49
C LYS A 151 -17.52 9.94 54.02
N ILE A 152 -18.09 10.88 53.27
CA ILE A 152 -17.73 11.11 51.87
C ILE A 152 -16.35 11.80 51.87
N ARG A 153 -15.33 11.14 51.31
CA ARG A 153 -14.04 11.77 51.05
C ARG A 153 -14.03 12.37 49.65
N ILE A 154 -13.87 13.68 49.60
CA ILE A 154 -13.66 14.41 48.35
C ILE A 154 -12.15 14.38 48.06
N PRO A 155 -11.73 13.97 46.85
CA PRO A 155 -10.34 13.96 46.45
C PRO A 155 -9.70 15.35 46.53
N GLU A 156 -8.39 15.40 46.73
CA GLU A 156 -7.67 16.66 46.76
C GLU A 156 -7.71 17.34 45.39
N LYS A 157 -8.01 18.65 45.37
CA LYS A 157 -8.08 19.44 44.14
C LYS A 157 -6.79 19.32 43.30
N LYS A 158 -5.63 19.21 43.95
CA LYS A 158 -4.33 19.06 43.30
C LYS A 158 -4.20 17.74 42.55
N GLU A 159 -4.66 16.64 43.15
CA GLU A 159 -4.63 15.30 42.55
C GLU A 159 -5.58 15.23 41.35
N VAL A 160 -6.80 15.77 41.48
CA VAL A 160 -7.76 15.86 40.37
C VAL A 160 -7.17 16.64 39.21
N GLN A 161 -6.58 17.81 39.47
CA GLN A 161 -5.92 18.63 38.44
C GLN A 161 -4.76 17.91 37.75
N TYR A 162 -3.95 17.18 38.52
CA TYR A 162 -2.84 16.39 37.99
C TYR A 162 -3.32 15.27 37.05
N VAL A 163 -4.35 14.51 37.45
CA VAL A 163 -4.93 13.46 36.59
C VAL A 163 -5.57 14.04 35.33
N ILE A 164 -6.25 15.19 35.43
CA ILE A 164 -6.79 15.91 34.25
C ILE A 164 -5.65 16.31 33.30
N ALA A 165 -4.52 16.80 33.82
CA ALA A 165 -3.37 17.17 33.00
C ALA A 165 -2.78 15.97 32.25
N ILE A 166 -2.59 14.83 32.93
CA ILE A 166 -2.12 13.57 32.29
C ILE A 166 -3.10 13.10 31.21
N ARG A 167 -4.41 13.16 31.47
CA ARG A 167 -5.43 12.78 30.49
C ARG A 167 -5.37 13.67 29.25
N ASN A 168 -5.24 14.99 29.43
CA ASN A 168 -5.11 15.92 28.33
C ASN A 168 -3.85 15.65 27.50
N GLU A 169 -2.73 15.34 28.15
CA GLU A 169 -1.49 14.92 27.48
C GLU A 169 -1.70 13.63 26.67
N TYR A 170 -2.28 12.60 27.27
CA TYR A 170 -2.59 11.33 26.62
C TYR A 170 -3.46 11.52 25.38
N PHE A 171 -4.56 12.28 25.48
CA PHE A 171 -5.45 12.53 24.34
C PHE A 171 -4.76 13.34 23.24
N THR A 172 -3.90 14.29 23.60
CA THR A 172 -3.12 15.08 22.63
C THR A 172 -2.12 14.18 21.89
N GLN A 173 -1.42 13.30 22.60
CA GLN A 173 -0.50 12.32 22.01
C GLN A 173 -1.22 11.32 21.11
N CYS A 174 -2.36 10.77 21.55
CA CYS A 174 -3.19 9.88 20.73
C CYS A 174 -3.67 10.57 19.44
N LYS A 175 -4.16 11.81 19.54
CA LYS A 175 -4.60 12.58 18.36
C LYS A 175 -3.45 12.86 17.40
N SER A 176 -2.28 13.23 17.93
CA SER A 176 -1.06 13.46 17.13
C SER A 176 -0.61 12.17 16.42
N HIS A 177 -0.61 11.05 17.14
CA HIS A 177 -0.28 9.74 16.58
C HIS A 177 -1.23 9.34 15.46
N MET A 178 -2.55 9.48 15.67
CA MET A 178 -3.55 9.19 14.62
C MET A 178 -3.40 10.12 13.41
N ALA A 179 -3.10 11.40 13.61
CA ALA A 179 -2.83 12.32 12.50
C ALA A 179 -1.58 11.90 11.69
N ALA A 180 -0.51 11.47 12.36
CA ALA A 180 0.69 10.97 11.70
C ALA A 180 0.42 9.67 10.92
N GLU A 181 -0.33 8.74 11.50
CA GLU A 181 -0.73 7.49 10.86
C GLU A 181 -1.64 7.73 9.63
N ARG A 182 -2.56 8.71 9.70
CA ARG A 182 -3.37 9.10 8.54
C ARG A 182 -2.51 9.57 7.36
N VAL A 183 -1.50 10.42 7.61
CA VAL A 183 -0.57 10.87 6.56
C VAL A 183 0.25 9.70 6.00
N ARG A 184 0.68 8.78 6.87
CA ARG A 184 1.37 7.55 6.43
C ARG A 184 0.49 6.73 5.49
N VAL A 185 -0.74 6.42 5.90
CA VAL A 185 -1.70 5.63 5.11
C VAL A 185 -2.00 6.29 3.76
N LEU A 186 -2.27 7.60 3.74
CA LEU A 186 -2.48 8.35 2.49
C LEU A 186 -1.31 8.21 1.52
N ARG A 187 -0.07 8.35 2.02
CA ARG A 187 1.14 8.20 1.23
C ARG A 187 1.30 6.78 0.69
N GLU A 188 0.99 5.76 1.49
CA GLU A 188 1.05 4.35 1.07
C GLU A 188 0.03 4.06 -0.03
N ILE A 189 -1.20 4.56 0.11
CA ILE A 189 -2.25 4.49 -0.91
C ILE A 189 -1.81 5.14 -2.21
N GLY A 190 -1.34 6.39 -2.16
CA GLY A 190 -0.91 7.13 -3.36
C GLY A 190 0.22 6.44 -4.10
N ARG A 191 1.21 5.92 -3.37
CA ARG A 191 2.33 5.15 -3.93
C ARG A 191 1.88 3.84 -4.54
N PHE A 192 1.04 3.09 -3.83
CA PHE A 192 0.56 1.79 -4.29
C PHE A 192 -0.19 1.91 -5.61
N ILE A 193 -1.13 2.85 -5.69
CA ILE A 193 -1.92 3.11 -6.90
C ILE A 193 -0.98 3.53 -8.04
N THR A 194 -0.03 4.43 -7.76
CA THR A 194 0.97 4.86 -8.75
C THR A 194 1.79 3.69 -9.29
N TRP A 195 2.23 2.76 -8.46
CA TRP A 195 2.96 1.57 -8.91
C TRP A 195 2.09 0.61 -9.71
N CYS A 196 0.83 0.46 -9.33
CA CYS A 196 -0.13 -0.36 -10.08
C CYS A 196 -0.42 0.22 -11.47
N CYS A 197 -0.45 1.55 -11.62
CA CYS A 197 -0.57 2.21 -12.93
C CYS A 197 0.59 1.84 -13.89
N LEU A 198 1.76 1.43 -13.37
CA LEU A 198 2.89 1.02 -14.20
C LEU A 198 2.73 -0.38 -14.79
N VAL A 199 1.85 -1.20 -14.23
CA VAL A 199 1.59 -2.56 -14.68
C VAL A 199 0.39 -2.54 -15.64
N PRO A 200 0.60 -2.83 -16.94
CA PRO A 200 -0.45 -2.70 -17.94
C PRO A 200 -1.58 -3.73 -17.77
N THR A 201 -1.41 -4.81 -17.01
CA THR A 201 -2.48 -5.80 -16.79
C THR A 201 -3.44 -5.45 -15.66
N ILE A 202 -3.04 -4.61 -14.70
CA ILE A 202 -3.86 -4.34 -13.50
C ILE A 202 -5.02 -3.39 -13.85
N THR A 203 -6.26 -3.83 -13.71
CA THR A 203 -7.47 -3.05 -13.98
C THR A 203 -8.26 -2.71 -12.72
N GLU A 204 -8.12 -3.52 -11.67
CA GLU A 204 -8.89 -3.39 -10.43
C GLU A 204 -7.97 -3.37 -9.22
N ILE A 205 -8.18 -2.41 -8.32
CA ILE A 205 -7.47 -2.29 -7.05
C ILE A 205 -8.48 -2.22 -5.92
N SER A 206 -8.35 -3.04 -4.89
CA SER A 206 -9.14 -2.96 -3.66
C SER A 206 -8.27 -2.51 -2.48
N ILE A 207 -8.59 -1.38 -1.85
CA ILE A 207 -7.85 -0.89 -0.68
C ILE A 207 -8.72 -1.11 0.55
N TYR A 208 -8.25 -1.90 1.51
CA TYR A 208 -8.96 -2.19 2.74
C TYR A 208 -8.20 -1.63 3.94
N GLU A 209 -8.87 -0.81 4.75
CA GLU A 209 -8.35 -0.31 6.03
C GLU A 209 -9.05 -1.01 7.20
N LYS A 210 -8.28 -1.49 8.19
CA LYS A 210 -8.78 -2.37 9.25
C LYS A 210 -9.65 -1.69 10.31
N MET A 211 -9.39 -0.44 10.67
CA MET A 211 -9.98 0.21 11.84
C MET A 211 -11.09 1.21 11.52
N GLY A 212 -11.16 1.72 10.29
CA GLY A 212 -12.06 2.82 9.93
C GLY A 212 -11.59 4.21 10.33
N ALA A 213 -10.54 4.30 11.15
CA ALA A 213 -10.15 5.55 11.79
C ALA A 213 -9.59 6.58 10.79
N CYS A 214 -9.12 6.14 9.62
CA CYS A 214 -8.70 7.06 8.56
C CYS A 214 -9.88 7.77 7.89
N TRP A 215 -11.04 7.11 7.84
CA TRP A 215 -12.24 7.57 7.14
C TRP A 215 -13.13 8.46 8.03
N ASP A 216 -13.16 8.22 9.34
CA ASP A 216 -14.06 8.89 10.30
C ASP A 216 -13.70 10.36 10.63
N GLY A 217 -12.88 11.03 9.82
CA GLY A 217 -12.35 12.36 10.11
C GLY A 217 -13.00 13.51 9.35
N ASP A 218 -13.08 13.38 8.03
CA ASP A 218 -13.35 14.51 7.16
C ASP A 218 -14.00 14.02 5.85
N SER A 219 -15.03 14.72 5.37
CA SER A 219 -15.54 14.54 4.00
C SER A 219 -14.46 14.79 2.92
N SER A 220 -13.33 15.40 3.30
CA SER A 220 -12.16 15.66 2.47
C SER A 220 -11.13 14.53 2.45
N PHE A 221 -11.38 13.37 3.07
CA PHE A 221 -10.41 12.27 3.01
C PHE A 221 -10.25 11.72 1.58
N ILE A 222 -11.35 11.63 0.83
CA ILE A 222 -11.32 11.20 -0.57
C ILE A 222 -10.54 12.21 -1.43
N ASP A 223 -10.73 13.51 -1.21
CA ASP A 223 -9.93 14.56 -1.86
C ASP A 223 -8.45 14.45 -1.48
N SER A 224 -8.15 14.06 -0.24
CA SER A 224 -6.79 13.82 0.22
C SER A 224 -6.16 12.61 -0.47
N ILE A 225 -6.92 11.54 -0.73
CA ILE A 225 -6.48 10.40 -1.56
C ILE A 225 -6.22 10.88 -3.00
N LYS A 226 -7.15 11.62 -3.62
CA LYS A 226 -6.98 12.18 -4.97
C LYS A 226 -5.69 12.99 -5.06
N ASN A 227 -5.49 13.92 -4.12
CA ASN A 227 -4.29 14.74 -4.05
C ASN A 227 -3.02 13.90 -3.82
N SER A 228 -3.07 12.88 -2.96
CA SER A 228 -1.92 12.01 -2.71
C SER A 228 -1.52 11.19 -3.93
N ILE A 229 -2.49 10.70 -4.72
CA ILE A 229 -2.22 10.00 -5.98
C ILE A 229 -1.59 10.95 -6.99
N LEU A 230 -2.17 12.15 -7.16
CA LEU A 230 -1.65 13.16 -8.08
C LEU A 230 -0.21 13.58 -7.71
N VAL A 231 0.08 13.78 -6.43
CA VAL A 231 1.43 14.13 -5.95
C VAL A 231 2.44 13.02 -6.26
N GLU A 232 2.09 11.75 -6.04
CA GLU A 232 3.00 10.64 -6.32
C GLU A 232 3.16 10.38 -7.84
N LEU A 233 2.11 10.58 -8.65
CA LEU A 233 2.19 10.56 -10.11
C LEU A 233 3.10 11.68 -10.66
N VAL A 234 2.97 12.90 -10.13
CA VAL A 234 3.83 14.04 -10.48
C VAL A 234 5.27 13.77 -10.03
N ALA A 235 5.47 13.21 -8.84
CA ALA A 235 6.79 12.83 -8.35
C ALA A 235 7.45 11.81 -9.29
N LEU A 236 6.71 10.80 -9.74
CA LEU A 236 7.23 9.82 -10.70
C LEU A 236 7.53 10.45 -12.06
N ALA A 237 6.62 11.29 -12.57
CA ALA A 237 6.82 12.00 -13.84
C ALA A 237 8.08 12.87 -13.83
N ASN A 238 8.37 13.53 -12.70
CA ASN A 238 9.58 14.35 -12.51
C ASN A 238 10.88 13.53 -12.46
N THR A 239 10.80 12.22 -12.21
CA THR A 239 11.96 11.32 -12.24
C THR A 239 12.23 10.71 -13.62
N CYS A 240 11.30 10.85 -14.57
CA CYS A 240 11.40 10.26 -15.89
C CYS A 240 12.18 11.16 -16.86
N ASP A 241 12.99 10.54 -17.72
CA ASP A 241 13.59 11.23 -18.86
C ASP A 241 12.51 11.70 -19.86
N PRO A 242 12.75 12.70 -20.72
CA PRO A 242 11.73 13.21 -21.64
C PRO A 242 11.18 12.15 -22.61
N ALA A 243 11.98 11.14 -22.97
CA ALA A 243 11.53 9.99 -23.76
C ALA A 243 10.64 9.03 -22.95
N GLU A 244 11.03 8.75 -21.71
CA GLU A 244 10.25 7.95 -20.77
C GLU A 244 8.92 8.61 -20.42
N LEU A 245 8.89 9.94 -20.29
CA LEU A 245 7.67 10.71 -20.02
C LEU A 245 6.61 10.49 -21.10
N LYS A 246 7.02 10.41 -22.38
CA LYS A 246 6.09 10.10 -23.48
C LYS A 246 5.52 8.69 -23.34
N GLN A 247 6.34 7.71 -22.95
CA GLN A 247 5.88 6.34 -22.71
C GLN A 247 4.98 6.25 -21.47
N PHE A 248 5.31 6.96 -20.40
CA PHE A 248 4.52 7.04 -19.18
C PHE A 248 3.13 7.57 -19.46
N ARG A 249 3.01 8.63 -20.27
CA ARG A 249 1.72 9.19 -20.70
C ARG A 249 0.86 8.19 -21.46
N LYS A 250 1.46 7.38 -22.34
CA LYS A 250 0.72 6.34 -23.10
C LYS A 250 0.15 5.24 -22.19
N VAL A 251 0.78 4.99 -21.05
CA VAL A 251 0.45 3.86 -20.17
C VAL A 251 -0.49 4.26 -19.03
N LEU A 252 -0.57 5.55 -18.71
CA LEU A 252 -1.37 6.05 -17.60
C LEU A 252 -2.87 5.80 -17.83
N PRO A 253 -3.53 5.02 -16.96
CA PRO A 253 -4.97 4.77 -17.07
C PRO A 253 -5.80 5.93 -16.48
N GLN A 254 -7.08 5.98 -16.83
CA GLN A 254 -8.06 6.80 -16.11
C GLN A 254 -8.32 6.18 -14.73
N ILE A 255 -8.00 6.90 -13.65
CA ILE A 255 -8.16 6.40 -12.28
C ILE A 255 -9.53 6.82 -11.74
N VAL A 256 -10.36 5.82 -11.41
CA VAL A 256 -11.68 6.02 -10.80
C VAL A 256 -11.69 5.43 -9.40
N LEU A 257 -11.95 6.27 -8.40
CA LEU A 257 -12.11 5.88 -7.01
C LEU A 257 -13.58 5.58 -6.75
N LEU A 258 -13.88 4.40 -6.24
CA LEU A 258 -15.21 3.99 -5.77
C LEU A 258 -15.13 3.77 -4.27
N ASP A 259 -15.83 4.57 -3.48
CA ASP A 259 -16.03 4.27 -2.07
C ASP A 259 -17.21 3.31 -1.89
N LYS A 260 -16.95 2.11 -1.38
CA LYS A 260 -18.00 1.09 -1.15
C LYS A 260 -18.95 1.44 -0.02
N TYR A 261 -18.54 2.29 0.93
CA TYR A 261 -19.39 2.70 2.04
C TYR A 261 -20.37 3.80 1.60
N THR A 262 -19.85 4.91 1.04
CA THR A 262 -20.71 6.02 0.58
C THR A 262 -21.33 5.79 -0.80
N LYS A 263 -20.86 4.78 -1.54
CA LYS A 263 -21.19 4.52 -2.96
C LYS A 263 -20.85 5.67 -3.90
N ALA A 264 -20.04 6.63 -3.46
CA ALA A 264 -19.63 7.76 -4.27
C ALA A 264 -18.47 7.36 -5.20
N THR A 265 -18.57 7.78 -6.46
CA THR A 265 -17.53 7.61 -7.48
C THR A 265 -16.84 8.94 -7.74
N TYR A 266 -15.52 8.93 -7.72
CA TYR A 266 -14.70 10.10 -7.97
C TYR A 266 -13.70 9.77 -9.06
N VAL A 267 -13.64 10.62 -10.09
CA VAL A 267 -12.63 10.52 -11.13
C VAL A 267 -11.47 11.45 -10.75
N VAL A 268 -10.26 10.89 -10.70
CA VAL A 268 -9.06 11.67 -10.34
C VAL A 268 -8.69 12.64 -11.47
N ASN A 269 -8.98 12.27 -12.72
CA ASN A 269 -8.56 13.00 -13.91
C ASN A 269 -9.54 14.10 -14.39
N ASP A 270 -10.74 14.22 -13.81
CA ASP A 270 -11.71 15.22 -14.27
C ASP A 270 -11.37 16.62 -13.76
N GLU A 271 -11.38 17.60 -14.69
CA GLU A 271 -11.05 19.01 -14.49
C GLU A 271 -12.12 19.84 -13.76
N ASP A 272 -13.26 19.24 -13.38
CA ASP A 272 -14.40 19.96 -12.78
C ASP A 272 -14.28 20.25 -11.27
N SER A 273 -13.14 20.78 -10.86
CA SER A 273 -13.01 21.50 -9.58
C SER A 273 -12.46 22.91 -9.82
N ASN A 274 -13.38 23.84 -10.10
CA ASN A 274 -13.21 25.30 -10.05
C ASN A 274 -12.09 25.94 -10.89
N ILE A 275 -12.37 26.26 -12.16
CA ILE A 275 -11.70 27.38 -12.84
C ILE A 275 -12.72 28.23 -13.62
N PRO A 276 -12.88 29.53 -13.31
CA PRO A 276 -13.77 30.43 -14.05
C PRO A 276 -13.17 30.84 -15.41
N ASN A 277 -14.02 30.84 -16.43
CA ASN A 277 -13.92 31.53 -17.73
C ASN A 277 -12.54 31.57 -18.40
N ILE A 278 -12.25 30.60 -19.26
CA ILE A 278 -11.32 30.83 -20.38
C ILE A 278 -12.03 30.40 -21.67
N ASN A 279 -12.49 31.41 -22.41
CA ASN A 279 -12.90 31.32 -23.80
C ASN A 279 -11.71 30.80 -24.62
N THR A 280 -11.83 29.62 -25.21
CA THR A 280 -11.19 29.28 -26.49
C THR A 280 -11.88 28.06 -27.07
N ASP A 281 -12.31 28.19 -28.33
CA ASP A 281 -12.95 27.16 -29.13
C ASP A 281 -12.07 25.92 -29.25
N VAL A 282 -12.31 24.94 -28.38
CA VAL A 282 -11.94 23.53 -28.55
C VAL A 282 -13.24 22.76 -28.40
N THR A 283 -13.61 22.01 -29.43
CA THR A 283 -14.81 21.18 -29.45
C THR A 283 -14.65 20.05 -28.43
N VAL A 284 -15.59 19.98 -27.50
CA VAL A 284 -15.63 19.02 -26.38
C VAL A 284 -15.47 17.57 -26.86
N ASP A 285 -15.89 17.27 -28.08
CA ASP A 285 -15.81 15.94 -28.72
C ASP A 285 -14.38 15.45 -28.98
N ASP A 286 -13.42 16.34 -29.24
CA ASP A 286 -12.01 15.96 -29.48
C ASP A 286 -11.28 15.62 -28.16
N ILE A 287 -11.73 16.23 -27.06
CA ILE A 287 -11.23 15.91 -25.72
C ILE A 287 -11.83 14.57 -25.29
N LEU A 288 -13.14 14.38 -25.48
CA LEU A 288 -13.84 13.14 -25.13
C LEU A 288 -13.29 11.92 -25.89
N SER A 289 -13.07 12.02 -27.20
CA SER A 289 -12.53 10.93 -28.02
C SER A 289 -11.11 10.52 -27.61
N ALA A 290 -10.26 11.48 -27.20
CA ALA A 290 -8.93 11.16 -26.66
C ALA A 290 -8.97 10.47 -25.28
N TYR A 291 -10.06 10.61 -24.52
CA TYR A 291 -10.25 9.94 -23.23
C TYR A 291 -10.93 8.58 -23.34
N GLU A 292 -11.76 8.33 -24.36
CA GLU A 292 -12.49 7.06 -24.53
C GLU A 292 -11.56 5.84 -24.73
N ASP A 293 -10.37 6.03 -25.33
CA ASP A 293 -9.42 4.93 -25.60
C ASP A 293 -8.48 4.58 -24.43
N HIS A 294 -8.50 5.33 -23.34
CA HIS A 294 -7.61 5.07 -22.21
C HIS A 294 -8.15 3.97 -21.28
N LYS A 295 -7.33 2.95 -21.02
CA LYS A 295 -7.55 1.92 -20.00
C LYS A 295 -8.07 2.54 -18.69
N LYS A 296 -9.14 1.96 -18.12
CA LYS A 296 -9.69 2.37 -16.82
C LYS A 296 -9.07 1.57 -15.67
N LEU A 297 -8.67 2.25 -14.60
CA LEU A 297 -8.23 1.65 -13.34
C LEU A 297 -9.28 1.95 -12.27
N VAL A 298 -9.99 0.92 -11.81
CA VAL A 298 -11.02 1.04 -10.78
C VAL A 298 -10.40 0.76 -9.42
N VAL A 299 -10.36 1.78 -8.56
CA VAL A 299 -9.87 1.68 -7.18
C VAL A 299 -11.06 1.65 -6.24
N THR A 300 -11.34 0.47 -5.70
CA THR A 300 -12.38 0.22 -4.72
C THR A 300 -11.84 0.46 -3.32
N LEU A 301 -12.37 1.47 -2.64
CA LEU A 301 -12.04 1.81 -1.27
C LEU A 301 -13.00 1.07 -0.33
N CYS A 302 -12.44 0.30 0.58
CA CYS A 302 -13.15 -0.52 1.55
C CYS A 302 -12.62 -0.24 2.95
N ASP A 303 -13.51 -0.41 3.92
CA ASP A 303 -13.22 -0.18 5.32
C ASP A 303 -13.88 -1.26 6.17
N TYR A 304 -13.50 -1.38 7.44
CA TYR A 304 -14.15 -2.26 8.41
C TYR A 304 -15.67 -2.06 8.47
N ARG A 305 -16.14 -0.81 8.30
CA ARG A 305 -17.57 -0.47 8.26
C ARG A 305 -18.31 -1.15 7.11
N VAL A 306 -17.66 -1.33 5.95
CA VAL A 306 -18.24 -2.09 4.82
C VAL A 306 -18.57 -3.50 5.26
N LYS A 307 -17.67 -4.15 6.01
CA LYS A 307 -17.92 -5.49 6.52
C LYS A 307 -19.08 -5.52 7.50
N THR A 308 -19.15 -4.61 8.48
CA THR A 308 -20.21 -4.69 9.50
C THR A 308 -21.55 -4.21 8.96
N ALA A 309 -21.59 -3.03 8.35
CA ALA A 309 -22.84 -2.41 7.91
C ALA A 309 -23.36 -3.03 6.61
N ASN A 310 -22.51 -3.23 5.58
CA ASN A 310 -23.00 -3.76 4.31
C ASN A 310 -23.36 -5.25 4.42
N TYR A 311 -22.72 -6.00 5.33
CA TYR A 311 -23.12 -7.39 5.58
C TYR A 311 -24.51 -7.50 6.21
N GLU A 312 -24.85 -6.63 7.17
CA GLU A 312 -26.20 -6.56 7.74
C GLU A 312 -27.25 -6.22 6.67
N VAL A 313 -26.96 -5.23 5.81
CA VAL A 313 -27.82 -4.84 4.68
C VAL A 313 -27.95 -5.95 3.63
N LEU A 314 -26.87 -6.68 3.37
CA LEU A 314 -26.90 -7.80 2.43
C LEU A 314 -27.70 -8.96 3.01
N ALA A 315 -27.50 -9.31 4.28
CA ALA A 315 -28.21 -10.38 4.95
C ALA A 315 -29.73 -10.12 5.00
N SER A 316 -30.15 -8.88 5.29
CA SER A 316 -31.58 -8.53 5.23
C SER A 316 -32.15 -8.69 3.82
N LYS A 317 -31.44 -8.20 2.79
CA LYS A 317 -31.87 -8.34 1.39
C LYS A 317 -31.92 -9.79 0.90
N VAL A 318 -31.00 -10.65 1.34
CA VAL A 318 -31.01 -12.08 1.00
C VAL A 318 -32.27 -12.74 1.58
N VAL A 319 -32.61 -12.44 2.83
CA VAL A 319 -33.80 -12.97 3.51
C VAL A 319 -35.09 -12.44 2.89
N GLU A 320 -35.15 -11.16 2.53
CA GLU A 320 -36.35 -10.52 1.98
C GLU A 320 -36.59 -10.87 0.50
N ASN A 321 -35.54 -10.91 -0.32
CA ASN A 321 -35.66 -11.00 -1.77
C ASN A 321 -35.29 -12.38 -2.36
N ASN A 322 -34.85 -13.35 -1.54
CA ASN A 322 -34.31 -14.63 -2.02
C ASN A 322 -33.25 -14.45 -3.12
N LEU A 323 -32.27 -13.57 -2.86
CA LEU A 323 -31.21 -13.25 -3.81
C LEU A 323 -30.45 -14.52 -4.25
N GLN A 324 -30.23 -14.63 -5.56
CA GLN A 324 -29.39 -15.66 -6.16
C GLN A 324 -27.92 -15.27 -6.01
N PRO A 325 -26.99 -16.24 -5.90
CA PRO A 325 -25.58 -15.94 -5.63
C PRO A 325 -24.89 -15.13 -6.74
N ASP A 326 -25.46 -15.10 -7.95
CA ASP A 326 -24.97 -14.31 -9.09
C ASP A 326 -25.52 -12.87 -9.14
N ASP A 327 -26.33 -12.46 -8.15
CA ASP A 327 -26.95 -11.14 -8.19
C ASP A 327 -25.92 -10.01 -8.09
N PRO A 328 -26.03 -8.95 -8.93
CA PRO A 328 -25.08 -7.84 -8.94
C PRO A 328 -25.02 -7.07 -7.61
N ILE A 329 -26.07 -7.18 -6.79
CA ILE A 329 -26.17 -6.58 -5.45
C ILE A 329 -25.01 -7.05 -4.55
N PHE A 330 -24.54 -8.29 -4.70
CA PHE A 330 -23.40 -8.80 -3.95
C PHE A 330 -22.13 -8.01 -4.27
N THR A 331 -21.81 -7.88 -5.56
CA THR A 331 -20.66 -7.13 -6.08
C THR A 331 -20.76 -5.64 -5.82
N GLU A 332 -21.96 -5.08 -5.72
CA GLU A 332 -22.16 -3.69 -5.29
C GLU A 332 -21.73 -3.47 -3.83
N GLN A 333 -22.13 -4.36 -2.92
CA GLN A 333 -21.94 -4.20 -1.48
C GLN A 333 -20.53 -4.56 -0.99
N ILE A 334 -19.90 -5.58 -1.59
CA ILE A 334 -18.62 -6.14 -1.14
C ILE A 334 -17.66 -6.15 -2.35
N PRO A 335 -16.35 -5.89 -2.16
CA PRO A 335 -15.38 -5.95 -3.25
C PRO A 335 -15.26 -7.36 -3.86
N THR A 336 -14.84 -7.41 -5.12
CA THR A 336 -14.52 -8.67 -5.82
C THR A 336 -13.25 -9.31 -5.26
N SER A 337 -13.14 -10.63 -5.39
CA SER A 337 -11.94 -11.40 -5.03
C SER A 337 -10.76 -10.99 -5.91
N PRO A 338 -9.66 -10.46 -5.33
CA PRO A 338 -8.49 -10.06 -6.08
C PRO A 338 -7.60 -11.27 -6.45
N ASP A 339 -6.81 -11.16 -7.50
CA ASP A 339 -5.81 -12.17 -7.89
C ASP A 339 -4.63 -12.18 -6.91
N LEU A 340 -4.22 -11.01 -6.43
CA LEU A 340 -3.09 -10.83 -5.51
C LEU A 340 -3.44 -9.89 -4.35
N VAL A 341 -3.19 -10.34 -3.13
CA VAL A 341 -3.41 -9.56 -1.90
C VAL A 341 -2.07 -9.19 -1.24
N PHE A 342 -1.87 -7.90 -1.05
CA PHE A 342 -0.74 -7.28 -0.37
C PHE A 342 -1.11 -7.04 1.09
N ALA A 343 -0.45 -7.73 2.02
CA ALA A 343 -0.63 -7.54 3.45
C ALA A 343 0.70 -7.12 4.10
N PRO A 344 1.14 -5.85 3.94
CA PRO A 344 2.38 -5.36 4.52
C PRO A 344 2.32 -5.34 6.04
N SER A 345 3.44 -5.67 6.68
CA SER A 345 3.64 -5.46 8.12
C SER A 345 4.60 -4.32 8.37
N ASN A 346 4.12 -3.28 9.07
CA ASN A 346 4.95 -2.12 9.37
C ASN A 346 5.81 -2.30 10.62
N GLU A 347 5.46 -3.22 11.51
CA GLU A 347 6.18 -3.49 12.76
C GLU A 347 7.33 -4.51 12.58
N GLY A 348 7.52 -5.05 11.36
CA GLY A 348 8.53 -6.09 11.10
C GLY A 348 8.11 -7.49 11.58
N HIS A 349 6.90 -7.63 12.14
CA HIS A 349 6.32 -8.94 12.47
C HIS A 349 5.70 -9.60 11.24
N GLN A 350 5.75 -10.92 11.11
CA GLN A 350 4.98 -11.61 10.06
C GLN A 350 3.49 -11.51 10.39
N ILE A 351 2.74 -10.73 9.61
CA ILE A 351 1.28 -10.79 9.63
C ILE A 351 0.89 -12.08 8.91
N THR A 352 0.02 -12.88 9.54
CA THR A 352 -0.50 -14.13 8.96
C THR A 352 -2.01 -14.08 8.74
N ARG A 353 -2.63 -12.91 8.93
CA ARG A 353 -4.08 -12.74 8.92
C ARG A 353 -4.48 -11.58 8.03
N LEU A 354 -5.55 -11.78 7.27
CA LEU A 354 -6.18 -10.77 6.41
C LEU A 354 -7.02 -9.74 7.16
N CYS A 355 -6.87 -9.65 8.49
CA CYS A 355 -7.49 -8.62 9.33
C CYS A 355 -8.99 -8.37 9.08
N GLY A 356 -9.72 -9.42 8.69
CA GLY A 356 -11.15 -9.36 8.44
C GLY A 356 -11.56 -8.87 7.05
N TYR A 357 -10.64 -8.67 6.11
CA TYR A 357 -10.96 -8.41 4.70
C TYR A 357 -11.89 -9.50 4.16
N THR A 358 -12.96 -9.07 3.48
CA THR A 358 -13.98 -9.93 2.87
C THR A 358 -14.14 -9.56 1.40
N SER A 359 -14.20 -10.56 0.54
CA SER A 359 -14.41 -10.40 -0.90
C SER A 359 -15.42 -11.42 -1.41
N ILE A 360 -15.99 -11.17 -2.59
CA ILE A 360 -16.92 -12.07 -3.28
C ILE A 360 -16.30 -12.51 -4.59
N ASP A 361 -16.41 -13.80 -4.92
CA ASP A 361 -16.00 -14.32 -6.22
C ASP A 361 -16.86 -13.70 -7.32
N PRO A 362 -16.28 -13.15 -8.41
CA PRO A 362 -17.03 -12.51 -9.48
C PRO A 362 -17.90 -13.50 -10.27
N ASN A 363 -17.58 -14.80 -10.20
CA ASN A 363 -18.34 -15.87 -10.83
C ASN A 363 -18.46 -17.04 -9.85
N THR A 364 -19.69 -17.52 -9.62
CA THR A 364 -19.97 -18.65 -8.73
C THR A 364 -19.42 -19.97 -9.25
N GLU A 365 -19.29 -20.13 -10.57
CA GLU A 365 -18.75 -21.34 -11.21
C GLU A 365 -17.21 -21.43 -11.11
N ALA A 366 -16.54 -20.27 -11.12
CA ALA A 366 -15.08 -20.16 -11.18
C ALA A 366 -14.54 -19.41 -9.97
N LYS A 367 -14.26 -20.15 -8.89
CA LYS A 367 -13.62 -19.60 -7.68
C LYS A 367 -12.25 -19.03 -8.02
N VAL A 368 -12.01 -17.78 -7.66
CA VAL A 368 -10.72 -17.14 -7.88
C VAL A 368 -9.78 -17.54 -6.74
N LYS A 369 -8.65 -18.16 -7.08
CA LYS A 369 -7.61 -18.46 -6.09
C LYS A 369 -6.73 -17.22 -5.90
N SER A 370 -7.03 -16.41 -4.89
CA SER A 370 -6.21 -15.26 -4.51
C SER A 370 -4.86 -15.69 -3.95
N VAL A 371 -3.78 -15.13 -4.52
CA VAL A 371 -2.42 -15.27 -4.00
C VAL A 371 -2.22 -14.27 -2.86
N LEU A 372 -1.68 -14.75 -1.75
CA LEU A 372 -1.49 -13.97 -0.53
C LEU A 372 -0.01 -13.71 -0.32
N TYR A 373 0.40 -12.45 -0.33
CA TYR A 373 1.79 -12.10 -0.04
C TYR A 373 1.93 -11.43 1.33
N PHE A 374 2.50 -12.20 2.26
CA PHE A 374 2.90 -11.74 3.59
C PHE A 374 4.42 -11.65 3.63
N SER A 375 4.94 -10.50 4.05
CA SER A 375 6.38 -10.33 4.24
C SER A 375 6.69 -9.44 5.43
N HIS A 376 7.87 -9.66 6.00
CA HIS A 376 8.47 -8.86 7.07
C HIS A 376 9.05 -7.53 6.54
N ILE A 377 9.11 -7.36 5.22
CA ILE A 377 9.62 -6.15 4.56
C ILE A 377 8.62 -5.02 4.77
N LYS A 378 9.13 -3.83 5.14
CA LYS A 378 8.33 -2.62 5.24
C LYS A 378 7.62 -2.31 3.92
N PHE A 379 6.45 -1.71 4.00
CA PHE A 379 5.75 -1.26 2.81
C PHE A 379 6.65 -0.31 1.97
N GLY A 380 6.80 -0.64 0.70
CA GLY A 380 7.74 0.03 -0.18
C GLY A 380 7.79 -0.66 -1.55
N TYR A 381 8.54 -0.07 -2.47
CA TYR A 381 8.70 -0.64 -3.81
C TYR A 381 9.27 -2.07 -3.82
N PRO A 382 10.24 -2.43 -2.95
CA PRO A 382 10.69 -3.83 -2.83
C PRO A 382 9.62 -4.81 -2.37
N PHE A 383 8.73 -4.39 -1.48
CA PHE A 383 7.59 -5.21 -1.07
C PHE A 383 6.67 -5.40 -2.27
N PHE A 384 6.42 -4.32 -3.02
CA PHE A 384 5.58 -4.35 -4.21
C PHE A 384 6.15 -5.30 -5.29
N SER A 385 7.42 -5.15 -5.66
CA SER A 385 8.05 -5.96 -6.69
C SER A 385 8.10 -7.44 -6.30
N ARG A 386 8.49 -7.76 -5.06
CA ARG A 386 8.53 -9.16 -4.60
C ARG A 386 7.17 -9.83 -4.59
N ALA A 387 6.12 -9.13 -4.17
CA ALA A 387 4.77 -9.65 -4.23
C ALA A 387 4.34 -9.97 -5.68
N MET A 388 4.70 -9.12 -6.64
CA MET A 388 4.42 -9.36 -8.06
C MET A 388 5.16 -10.61 -8.56
N TYR A 389 6.43 -10.79 -8.20
CA TYR A 389 7.14 -12.02 -8.54
C TYR A 389 6.57 -13.25 -7.84
N HIS A 390 6.17 -13.14 -6.57
CA HIS A 390 5.53 -14.23 -5.86
C HIS A 390 4.27 -14.71 -6.59
N TYR A 391 3.44 -13.78 -7.06
CA TYR A 391 2.31 -14.10 -7.92
C TYR A 391 2.75 -14.79 -9.21
N ALA A 392 3.73 -14.23 -9.92
CA ALA A 392 4.21 -14.79 -11.19
C ALA A 392 4.80 -16.22 -11.05
N LEU A 393 5.41 -16.53 -9.89
CA LEU A 393 5.99 -17.82 -9.54
C LEU A 393 4.94 -18.89 -9.21
N GLU A 394 3.72 -18.51 -8.79
CA GLU A 394 2.65 -19.48 -8.51
C GLU A 394 2.09 -20.14 -9.79
N PHE A 395 2.19 -19.44 -10.92
CA PHE A 395 1.72 -19.94 -12.21
C PHE A 395 2.87 -20.56 -13.00
N PRO A 396 2.61 -21.64 -13.76
CA PRO A 396 3.63 -22.24 -14.59
C PRO A 396 4.16 -21.22 -15.61
N PHE A 397 5.47 -21.24 -15.83
CA PHE A 397 6.09 -20.42 -16.86
C PHE A 397 5.57 -20.86 -18.24
N LYS A 398 4.77 -20.01 -18.88
CA LYS A 398 4.31 -20.17 -20.26
C LYS A 398 4.59 -18.86 -20.99
N LEU A 399 5.55 -18.87 -21.90
CA LEU A 399 5.73 -17.73 -22.79
C LEU A 399 4.47 -17.68 -23.67
N LEU A 400 3.67 -16.62 -23.54
CA LEU A 400 2.60 -16.37 -24.49
C LEU A 400 3.25 -16.19 -25.86
N GLU A 401 2.90 -17.04 -26.83
CA GLU A 401 3.19 -16.75 -28.23
C GLU A 401 2.49 -15.42 -28.53
N GLU A 402 3.25 -14.39 -28.90
CA GLU A 402 2.72 -13.13 -29.40
C GLU A 402 1.68 -13.47 -30.47
N VAL A 403 0.40 -13.31 -30.15
CA VAL A 403 -0.63 -13.19 -31.18
C VAL A 403 -0.21 -11.98 -31.99
N PRO A 404 -0.01 -12.09 -33.31
CA PRO A 404 0.32 -10.92 -34.11
C PRO A 404 -0.77 -9.87 -33.86
N GLU A 405 -0.37 -8.70 -33.37
CA GLU A 405 -1.25 -7.54 -33.32
C GLU A 405 -1.84 -7.39 -34.73
N PRO A 406 -3.19 -7.33 -34.88
CA PRO A 406 -3.76 -7.04 -36.18
C PRO A 406 -3.15 -5.73 -36.66
N GLU A 407 -2.57 -5.77 -37.86
CA GLU A 407 -1.99 -4.61 -38.54
C GLU A 407 -2.96 -3.44 -38.40
N GLU A 408 -2.58 -2.43 -37.62
CA GLU A 408 -3.34 -1.20 -37.48
C GLU A 408 -3.56 -0.64 -38.89
N GLU A 409 -4.81 -0.68 -39.37
CA GLU A 409 -5.21 -0.02 -40.60
C GLU A 409 -4.81 1.46 -40.48
N GLU A 410 -3.89 1.87 -41.35
CA GLU A 410 -3.36 3.22 -41.45
C GLU A 410 -4.50 4.22 -41.72
N HIS A 411 -5.15 4.74 -40.68
CA HIS A 411 -6.01 5.90 -40.81
C HIS A 411 -5.17 7.19 -40.73
N PRO A 412 -5.35 8.13 -41.69
CA PRO A 412 -4.32 9.09 -42.04
C PRO A 412 -4.29 10.33 -41.14
N THR A 413 -3.07 10.75 -40.81
CA THR A 413 -2.68 12.13 -40.43
C THR A 413 -3.46 12.77 -39.28
N MET A 414 -3.21 12.34 -38.05
CA MET A 414 -3.55 13.15 -36.88
C MET A 414 -2.60 14.35 -36.76
N ILE A 415 -3.23 15.52 -36.82
CA ILE A 415 -2.71 16.88 -36.72
C ILE A 415 -1.90 17.05 -35.41
N PRO A 416 -0.79 17.82 -35.41
CA PRO A 416 0.10 17.94 -34.25
C PRO A 416 -0.60 18.48 -33.01
N PRO A 417 -0.16 18.06 -31.80
CA PRO A 417 -0.88 18.25 -30.55
C PRO A 417 -1.09 19.74 -30.26
N SER A 418 -2.35 20.10 -30.04
CA SER A 418 -2.81 21.45 -29.72
C SER A 418 -2.09 21.99 -28.49
N GLN A 419 -1.91 23.31 -28.47
CA GLN A 419 -1.15 24.04 -27.45
C GLN A 419 -1.71 23.89 -26.03
N ASP A 420 -2.86 23.25 -25.84
CA ASP A 420 -3.53 23.13 -24.55
C ASP A 420 -2.93 22.04 -23.64
N ILE A 421 -2.44 20.93 -24.18
CA ILE A 421 -1.70 19.94 -23.36
C ILE A 421 -0.37 20.54 -22.88
N ALA A 422 0.25 21.37 -23.72
CA ALA A 422 1.40 22.17 -23.34
C ALA A 422 1.02 23.23 -22.29
N LYS A 423 -0.22 23.76 -22.25
CA LYS A 423 -0.71 24.68 -21.20
C LYS A 423 -1.05 23.96 -19.89
N ILE A 424 -1.56 22.74 -19.90
CA ILE A 424 -1.76 21.93 -18.67
C ILE A 424 -0.40 21.69 -18.03
N PHE A 425 0.60 21.26 -18.80
CA PHE A 425 1.95 21.10 -18.27
C PHE A 425 2.70 22.41 -18.07
N LYS A 426 2.47 23.49 -18.84
CA LYS A 426 2.98 24.82 -18.47
C LYS A 426 2.35 25.26 -17.17
N LYS A 427 1.08 25.00 -16.86
CA LYS A 427 0.53 25.29 -15.54
C LYS A 427 1.17 24.43 -14.44
N ILE A 428 1.54 23.19 -14.73
CA ILE A 428 2.23 22.30 -13.77
C ILE A 428 3.74 22.62 -13.63
N SER A 429 4.40 23.10 -14.68
CA SER A 429 5.85 23.44 -14.73
C SER A 429 6.13 24.93 -14.50
N THR A 430 5.16 25.81 -14.80
CA THR A 430 5.18 27.27 -14.58
C THR A 430 4.13 27.73 -13.59
N SER A 431 3.57 26.81 -12.78
CA SER A 431 3.23 27.17 -11.40
C SER A 431 4.54 27.50 -10.68
N THR A 432 5.10 28.67 -11.00
CA THR A 432 5.71 29.48 -9.98
C THR A 432 4.61 29.59 -8.94
N LEU A 433 4.84 28.95 -7.79
CA LEU A 433 4.06 29.24 -6.59
C LEU A 433 3.88 30.75 -6.58
N LYS A 434 2.64 31.22 -6.82
CA LYS A 434 2.32 32.60 -6.48
C LYS A 434 2.74 32.70 -5.04
N GLN A 435 3.84 33.39 -4.79
CA GLN A 435 4.19 33.90 -3.48
C GLN A 435 3.11 34.92 -3.14
N ASN A 436 1.88 34.42 -2.92
CA ASN A 436 0.90 35.11 -2.13
C ASN A 436 1.58 35.22 -0.78
N ALA A 437 2.02 36.44 -0.53
CA ALA A 437 2.54 36.93 0.71
C ALA A 437 1.66 36.46 1.87
N ILE A 438 2.00 35.30 2.42
CA ILE A 438 1.83 35.04 3.84
C ILE A 438 3.24 35.14 4.42
N THR A 439 3.75 36.36 4.41
CA THR A 439 4.67 36.84 5.43
C THR A 439 3.94 36.83 6.77
N ASN A 440 3.73 35.66 7.36
CA ASN A 440 3.36 35.56 8.77
C ASN A 440 4.45 34.80 9.51
N ARG A 441 5.45 35.59 9.91
CA ARG A 441 6.13 35.51 11.21
C ARG A 441 6.19 34.09 11.78
N ILE A 442 7.31 33.42 11.54
CA ILE A 442 7.74 32.30 12.39
C ILE A 442 7.78 32.84 13.83
N SER A 443 6.74 32.54 14.62
CA SER A 443 6.82 32.70 16.06
C SER A 443 7.82 31.67 16.54
N ARG A 444 9.07 32.11 16.77
CA ARG A 444 10.04 31.35 17.54
C ARG A 444 9.40 31.08 18.90
N VAL A 445 9.10 29.81 19.16
CA VAL A 445 8.74 29.34 20.50
C VAL A 445 9.92 29.66 21.40
N PRO A 446 9.75 30.50 22.44
CA PRO A 446 10.83 30.88 23.32
C PRO A 446 11.37 29.65 24.06
N SER A 447 12.70 29.57 24.25
CA SER A 447 13.33 28.45 24.95
C SER A 447 12.83 28.35 26.41
N PRO A 448 12.85 27.16 27.03
CA PRO A 448 12.24 26.92 28.35
C PRO A 448 12.67 27.91 29.45
N GLN A 449 13.91 28.40 29.39
CA GLN A 449 14.42 29.39 30.35
C GLN A 449 13.71 30.74 30.28
N SER A 450 13.25 31.15 29.09
CA SER A 450 12.50 32.41 28.93
C SER A 450 11.03 32.30 29.37
N LEU A 451 10.46 31.09 29.38
CA LEU A 451 9.14 30.82 29.96
C LEU A 451 9.17 30.92 31.49
N ILE A 452 10.24 30.43 32.11
CA ILE A 452 10.43 30.51 33.57
C ILE A 452 10.60 31.98 34.00
N ALA A 453 11.42 32.76 33.31
CA ALA A 453 11.65 34.18 33.63
C ALA A 453 10.39 35.05 33.52
N LYS A 454 9.46 34.73 32.61
CA LYS A 454 8.18 35.46 32.47
C LYS A 454 7.09 35.01 33.44
N SER A 455 7.26 33.88 34.12
CA SER A 455 6.33 33.46 35.18
C SER A 455 6.72 34.01 36.56
N LEU A 456 7.93 34.54 36.71
CA LEU A 456 8.49 35.08 37.94
C LEU A 456 8.63 36.61 37.95
N ALA A 457 8.19 37.28 36.89
CA ALA A 457 7.96 38.73 36.84
C ALA A 457 6.47 38.96 36.64
#